data_AF-A0A1X1W1N0-F1
#
_entry.id   AF-A0A1X1W1N0-F1
#
_cell.length_a   1.000
_cell.length_b   1.000
_cell.length_c   1.000
_cell.angle_alpha   90.00
_cell.angle_beta   90.00
_cell.angle_gamma   90.00
#
_symmetry.space_group_name_H-M   'P 1'
#
loop_
_entity.id
_entity.type
_entity.pdbx_description
1 polymer ?
#
loop_
_entity_poly.entity_id
_entity_poly.type
_entity_poly.pdbx_seq_one_letter_code
_entity_poly.pdbx_strand_id
1 'polypeptide(L)'
;MLGLHGGFVVSAETLVELLWGEDPPRTAAKALQTHISALRRSLGDGFVLTKGTGWTPAETDVDASRYKAAARFGRDAAAAGDTSGAVARFEEALAP
;
A
#
# COMPACT_ATOMS: atom_id res chain seq x y z
N MET A 1 4.43 0.34 -4.49
CA MET A 1 3.83 -1.00 -4.67
C MET A 1 3.45 -1.67 -3.35
N LEU A 2 4.41 -2.03 -2.48
CA LEU A 2 4.10 -2.73 -1.22
C LEU A 2 3.13 -1.97 -0.29
N GLY A 3 3.35 -0.66 -0.08
CA GLY A 3 2.46 0.16 0.77
C GLY A 3 1.02 0.28 0.25
N LEU A 4 0.79 0.14 -1.06
CA LEU A 4 -0.55 0.17 -1.65
C LEU A 4 -1.36 -1.10 -1.34
N HIS A 5 -0.67 -2.19 -1.00
CA HIS A 5 -1.25 -3.48 -0.71
C HIS A 5 -1.46 -3.71 0.79
N GLY A 6 -1.41 -2.67 1.63
CA GLY A 6 -2.02 -2.64 2.97
C GLY A 6 -1.89 -3.91 3.83
N GLY A 7 -0.68 -4.47 3.96
CA GLY A 7 -0.42 -5.68 4.77
C GLY A 7 -0.66 -7.02 4.06
N PHE A 8 -1.16 -7.03 2.83
CA PHE A 8 -1.23 -8.23 1.99
C PHE A 8 0.14 -8.62 1.42
N VAL A 9 0.34 -9.93 1.25
CA VAL A 9 1.54 -10.47 0.61
C VAL A 9 1.48 -10.22 -0.89
N VAL A 10 2.49 -9.53 -1.42
CA VAL A 10 2.69 -9.34 -2.86
C VAL A 10 3.76 -10.30 -3.32
N SER A 11 3.46 -11.09 -4.36
CA SER A 11 4.40 -12.08 -4.91
C SER A 11 5.55 -11.42 -5.65
N ALA A 12 6.64 -12.16 -5.85
CA ALA A 12 7.74 -11.70 -6.70
C ALA A 12 7.30 -11.44 -8.14
N GLU A 13 6.45 -12.30 -8.70
CA GLU A 13 5.90 -12.15 -10.05
C GLU A 13 5.13 -10.85 -10.22
N THR A 14 4.20 -10.55 -9.29
CA THR A 14 3.46 -9.29 -9.30
C THR A 14 4.39 -8.10 -9.14
N LEU A 15 5.41 -8.16 -8.27
CA LEU A 15 6.37 -7.06 -8.15
C LEU A 15 7.20 -6.87 -9.42
N VAL A 16 7.53 -7.94 -10.14
CA VAL A 16 8.25 -7.86 -11.42
C VAL A 16 7.39 -7.17 -12.48
N GLU A 17 6.15 -7.63 -12.64
CA GLU A 17 5.16 -7.03 -13.55
C GLU A 17 4.95 -5.55 -13.23
N LEU A 18 4.79 -5.21 -11.95
CA LEU A 18 4.58 -3.83 -11.51
C LEU A 18 5.80 -2.91 -11.68
N LEU A 19 7.02 -3.44 -11.66
CA LEU A 19 8.26 -2.66 -11.78
C LEU A 19 8.75 -2.53 -13.22
N TRP A 20 8.56 -3.56 -14.04
CA TRP A 20 9.14 -3.63 -15.38
C TRP A 20 8.12 -3.94 -16.49
N GLY A 21 6.87 -4.25 -16.16
CA GLY A 21 5.85 -4.59 -17.15
C GLY A 21 6.25 -5.80 -17.99
N GLU A 22 6.06 -5.66 -19.30
CA GLU A 22 6.28 -6.72 -20.29
C GLU A 22 7.76 -6.98 -20.64
N ASP A 23 8.69 -6.09 -20.26
CA ASP A 23 10.13 -6.23 -20.59
C ASP A 23 11.01 -6.26 -19.33
N PRO A 24 10.89 -7.28 -18.47
CA PRO A 24 11.72 -7.42 -17.29
C PRO A 24 13.17 -7.77 -17.67
N PRO A 25 14.17 -7.15 -17.01
CA PRO A 25 15.54 -7.52 -17.23
C PRO A 25 15.77 -8.98 -16.81
N ARG A 26 16.74 -9.65 -17.45
CA ARG A 26 17.16 -11.03 -17.07
C ARG A 26 17.54 -11.16 -15.59
N THR A 27 17.87 -10.04 -14.93
CA THR A 27 18.24 -9.95 -13.52
C THR A 27 17.10 -9.51 -12.60
N ALA A 28 15.85 -9.44 -13.06
CA ALA A 28 14.70 -8.91 -12.31
C ALA A 28 14.58 -9.51 -10.90
N ALA A 29 14.71 -10.84 -10.76
CA ALA A 29 14.67 -11.51 -9.46
C ALA A 29 15.78 -11.01 -8.51
N LYS A 30 17.01 -10.84 -9.02
CA LYS A 30 18.14 -10.33 -8.23
C LYS A 30 17.96 -8.85 -7.88
N ALA A 31 17.50 -8.04 -8.83
CA ALA A 31 17.21 -6.62 -8.63
C ALA A 31 16.12 -6.42 -7.57
N LEU A 32 15.08 -7.26 -7.57
CA LEU A 32 14.02 -7.23 -6.57
C LEU A 32 14.57 -7.46 -5.17
N GLN A 33 15.45 -8.45 -4.97
CA GLN A 33 16.11 -8.66 -3.68
C GLN A 33 16.92 -7.44 -3.24
N THR A 34 17.65 -6.79 -4.16
CA THR A 34 18.38 -5.56 -3.88
C THR A 34 17.44 -4.43 -3.42
N HIS A 35 16.30 -4.25 -4.07
CA HIS A 35 15.29 -3.26 -3.65
C HIS A 35 14.73 -3.57 -2.26
N ILE A 36 14.42 -4.83 -1.97
CA ILE A 36 13.94 -5.24 -0.63
C ILE A 36 15.01 -4.98 0.44
N SER A 37 16.27 -5.32 0.18
CA SER A 37 17.37 -5.01 1.11
C SER A 37 17.54 -3.51 1.34
N ALA A 38 17.42 -2.70 0.29
CA ALA A 38 17.48 -1.24 0.40
C ALA A 38 16.30 -0.67 1.22
N LEU A 39 15.09 -1.20 1.04
CA LEU A 39 13.91 -0.83 1.82
C LEU A 39 14.10 -1.16 3.30
N ARG A 40 14.57 -2.38 3.64
CA ARG A 40 14.85 -2.76 5.03
C ARG A 40 15.91 -1.87 5.68
N ARG A 41 16.95 -1.50 4.93
CA ARG A 41 17.99 -0.59 5.43
C ARG A 41 17.47 0.83 5.69
N SER A 42 16.57 1.33 4.85
CA SER A 42 16.07 2.71 4.93
C SER A 42 14.90 2.88 5.90
N LEU A 43 14.04 1.87 6.04
CA LEU A 43 12.81 1.92 6.83
C LEU A 43 12.88 1.08 8.11
N GLY A 44 13.95 0.32 8.30
CA GLY A 44 14.15 -0.62 9.39
C GLY A 44 13.84 -2.07 8.99
N ASP A 45 14.57 -3.01 9.59
CA ASP A 45 14.51 -4.44 9.22
C ASP A 45 13.12 -5.07 9.42
N GLY A 46 12.32 -4.48 10.31
CA GLY A 46 10.93 -4.90 10.55
C GLY A 46 9.92 -4.37 9.54
N PHE A 47 10.25 -3.38 8.69
CA PHE A 47 9.27 -2.72 7.84
C PHE A 47 8.80 -3.59 6.67
N VAL A 48 9.66 -4.45 6.11
CA VAL A 48 9.28 -5.37 5.02
C VAL A 48 9.51 -6.80 5.45
N LEU A 49 8.41 -7.55 5.61
CA LEU A 49 8.42 -8.95 6.02
C LEU A 49 8.41 -9.87 4.80
N THR A 50 9.21 -10.93 4.84
CA THR A 50 9.11 -12.02 3.86
C THR A 50 8.02 -12.98 4.33
N LYS A 51 7.05 -13.30 3.48
CA LYS A 51 6.01 -14.30 3.74
C LYS A 51 5.88 -15.24 2.54
N GLY A 52 6.24 -16.51 2.74
CA GLY A 52 6.30 -17.49 1.65
C GLY A 52 7.24 -17.02 0.53
N THR A 53 6.72 -16.91 -0.68
CA THR A 53 7.46 -16.47 -1.88
C THR A 53 7.30 -14.98 -2.18
N GLY A 54 6.71 -14.20 -1.26
CA GLY A 54 6.43 -12.79 -1.44
C GLY A 54 6.83 -11.93 -0.23
N TRP A 55 6.42 -10.67 -0.30
CA TRP A 55 6.69 -9.66 0.73
C TRP A 55 5.44 -8.89 1.10
N THR A 56 5.40 -8.45 2.35
CA THR A 56 4.36 -7.55 2.86
C THR A 56 5.01 -6.46 3.71
N PRO A 57 4.52 -5.21 3.68
CA PRO A 57 4.90 -4.27 4.72
C PRO A 57 4.46 -4.81 6.08
N ALA A 58 5.24 -4.57 7.13
CA ALA A 58 4.72 -4.69 8.49
C ALA A 58 3.51 -3.77 8.64
N GLU A 59 2.61 -4.12 9.56
CA GLU A 59 1.39 -3.38 9.83
C GLU A 59 1.75 -1.91 10.08
N THR A 60 1.47 -1.07 9.07
CA THR A 60 1.87 0.32 9.01
C THR A 60 0.67 1.10 8.52
N ASP A 61 0.32 2.15 9.25
CA ASP A 61 -0.79 3.02 8.87
C ASP A 61 -0.32 3.94 7.75
N VAL A 62 -0.55 3.52 6.50
CA VAL A 62 -0.37 4.38 5.34
C VAL A 62 -1.53 5.37 5.27
N ASP A 63 -1.25 6.62 4.94
CA ASP A 63 -2.22 7.69 4.72
C ASP A 63 -3.40 7.24 3.82
N ALA A 64 -3.12 6.43 2.80
CA ALA A 64 -4.09 5.87 1.89
C ALA A 64 -5.17 5.03 2.60
N SER A 65 -4.84 4.35 3.70
CA SER A 65 -5.81 3.58 4.49
C SER A 65 -6.77 4.50 5.24
N ARG A 66 -6.24 5.53 5.91
CA ARG A 66 -7.02 6.59 6.58
C ARG A 66 -7.95 7.30 5.58
N TYR A 67 -7.39 7.73 4.45
CA TYR A 67 -8.15 8.35 3.35
C TYR A 67 -9.31 7.46 2.88
N LYS A 68 -9.03 6.19 2.56
CA LYS A 68 -10.04 5.25 2.05
C LYS A 68 -11.17 5.03 3.06
N ALA A 69 -10.84 4.92 4.35
CA ALA A 69 -11.83 4.76 5.40
C ALA A 69 -12.72 6.01 5.56
N ALA A 70 -12.11 7.19 5.68
CA ALA A 70 -12.83 8.46 5.79
C ALA A 70 -13.73 8.73 4.57
N ALA A 71 -13.21 8.51 3.36
CA ALA A 71 -13.98 8.64 2.13
C ALA A 71 -15.15 7.64 2.04
N ARG A 72 -14.99 6.42 2.57
CA ARG A 72 -16.09 5.44 2.67
C ARG A 72 -17.17 5.94 3.61
N PHE A 73 -16.81 6.39 4.81
CA PHE A 73 -17.77 6.93 5.76
C PHE A 73 -18.51 8.16 5.21
N GLY A 74 -17.83 9.03 4.46
CA GLY A 74 -18.47 10.16 3.80
C GLY A 74 -19.51 9.74 2.77
N ARG A 75 -19.21 8.72 1.96
CA ARG A 75 -20.19 8.15 1.00
C ARG A 75 -21.39 7.51 1.70
N ASP A 76 -21.15 6.79 2.79
CA ASP A 76 -22.21 6.14 3.57
C ASP A 76 -23.15 7.20 4.20
N ALA A 77 -22.60 8.29 4.75
CA ALA A 77 -23.37 9.41 5.29
C ALA A 77 -24.20 10.13 4.21
N ALA A 78 -23.59 10.38 3.03
CA ALA A 78 -24.30 10.99 1.90
C ALA A 78 -25.47 10.12 1.42
N ALA A 79 -25.28 8.80 1.34
CA ALA A 79 -26.34 7.85 0.97
C ALA A 79 -27.49 7.81 2.01
N ALA A 80 -27.18 8.08 3.28
CA ALA A 80 -28.17 8.21 4.36
C ALA A 80 -28.84 9.60 4.44
N GLY A 81 -28.46 10.56 3.58
CA GLY A 81 -28.97 11.93 3.58
C GLY A 81 -28.31 12.86 4.62
N ASP A 82 -27.32 12.36 5.38
CA ASP A 82 -26.53 13.16 6.32
C ASP A 82 -25.44 13.93 5.57
N THR A 83 -25.84 15.06 4.98
CA THR A 83 -24.93 15.91 4.19
C THR A 83 -23.82 16.50 5.03
N SER A 84 -24.13 16.95 6.27
CA SER A 84 -23.14 17.54 7.17
C SER A 84 -22.10 16.50 7.61
N GLY A 85 -22.55 15.29 7.97
CA GLY A 85 -21.66 14.17 8.27
C GLY A 85 -20.80 13.76 7.08
N ALA A 86 -21.35 13.77 5.86
CA ALA A 86 -20.59 13.47 4.66
C ALA A 86 -19.43 14.46 4.43
N VAL A 87 -19.70 15.78 4.54
CA VAL A 87 -18.69 16.83 4.38
C VAL A 87 -17.56 16.66 5.39
N ALA A 88 -17.88 16.48 6.68
CA ALA A 88 -16.87 16.32 7.72
C ALA A 88 -15.94 15.13 7.46
N ARG A 89 -16.47 14.01 6.94
CA ARG A 89 -15.67 12.83 6.61
C ARG A 89 -14.81 13.01 5.36
N PHE A 90 -15.26 13.80 4.39
CA PHE A 90 -14.43 14.15 3.24
C PHE A 90 -13.31 15.13 3.60
N GLU A 91 -13.56 16.08 4.50
CA GLU A 91 -12.52 16.95 5.05
C GLU A 91 -11.47 16.15 5.83
N GLU A 92 -11.92 15.20 6.67
CA GLU A 92 -11.02 14.26 7.38
C GLU A 92 -10.17 13.45 6.39
N ALA A 93 -10.73 13.02 5.26
CA ALA A 93 -9.99 12.28 4.24
C ALA A 93 -8.87 13.14 3.61
N LEU A 94 -9.10 14.44 3.41
CA LEU A 94 -8.14 15.35 2.79
C LEU A 94 -7.09 15.91 3.77
N ALA A 95 -7.27 15.67 5.06
CA ALA A 95 -6.33 16.12 6.08
C ALA A 95 -5.03 15.29 6.04
N PRO A 96 -3.84 15.94 6.17
CA PRO A 96 -2.55 15.26 6.16
C PRO A 96 -2.31 14.35 7.38
#